data_AF-A0A4Y2DZV8-F1
#
_entry.id   AF-A0A4Y2DZV8-F1
#
_cell.length_a   1.000
_cell.length_b   1.000
_cell.length_c   1.000
_cell.angle_alpha   90.00
_cell.angle_beta   90.00
_cell.angle_gamma   90.00
#
_symmetry.space_group_name_H-M   'P 1'
#
loop_
_entity.id
_entity.type
_entity.pdbx_description
1 polymer ?
#
loop_
_entity_poly.entity_id
_entity_poly.type
_entity_poly.pdbx_seq_one_letter_code
_entity_poly.pdbx_strand_id
1 'polypeptide(L)'
;MQYLLQAVVPKTKAARVVESFPATAENYPKAIAQLKERFGHDDLLVQIYVRDLLSMVMKNAASGRTKTDLPALYDELEAKIRALESLGRTQ
;
A
#
# COMPACT_ATOMS: atom_id res chain seq x y z
N MET A 1 3.31 14.40 18.24
CA MET A 1 4.38 14.42 17.21
C MET A 1 5.46 13.36 17.46
N GLN A 2 5.91 13.15 18.70
CA GLN A 2 6.94 12.15 19.04
C GLN A 2 6.71 10.76 18.41
N TYR A 3 5.46 10.28 18.43
CA TYR A 3 5.11 9.01 17.79
C TYR A 3 5.43 8.99 16.28
N LEU A 4 5.11 10.05 15.53
CA LEU A 4 5.41 10.13 14.10
C LEU A 4 6.92 10.16 13.84
N LEU A 5 7.70 10.84 14.69
CA LEU A 5 9.16 10.85 14.59
C LEU A 5 9.77 9.47 14.81
N GLN A 6 9.19 8.65 15.69
CA GLN A 6 9.61 7.27 15.90
C GLN A 6 9.14 6.32 14.78
N ALA A 7 8.03 6.65 14.12
CA ALA A 7 7.46 5.85 13.03
C ALA A 7 8.15 6.08 11.67
N VAL A 8 8.99 7.12 11.54
CA VAL A 8 9.73 7.43 10.30
C VAL A 8 11.21 7.09 10.43
N VAL A 9 11.81 6.66 9.32
CA VAL A 9 13.26 6.41 9.26
C VAL A 9 14.01 7.74 9.22
N PRO A 10 15.01 8.00 10.09
CA PRO A 10 15.77 9.25 10.12
C PRO A 10 16.41 9.59 8.76
N LYS A 11 16.59 10.90 8.49
CA LYS A 11 17.20 11.46 7.27
C LYS A 11 16.45 11.20 5.95
N THR A 12 15.28 10.55 5.99
CA THR A 12 14.43 10.33 4.82
C THR A 12 13.59 11.55 4.46
N LYS A 13 12.96 11.52 3.27
CA LYS A 13 11.99 12.55 2.86
C LYS A 13 10.77 12.60 3.79
N ALA A 14 10.32 11.45 4.29
CA ALA A 14 9.21 11.36 5.24
C ALA A 14 9.57 11.96 6.60
N ALA A 15 10.79 11.71 7.11
CA ALA A 15 11.27 12.34 8.35
C ALA A 15 11.29 13.87 8.25
N ARG A 16 11.78 14.43 7.14
CA ARG A 16 11.76 15.89 6.92
C ARG A 16 10.35 16.48 6.91
N VAL A 17 9.36 15.73 6.42
CA VAL A 17 7.95 16.16 6.48
C VAL A 17 7.51 16.25 7.94
N VAL A 18 7.72 15.20 8.74
CA VAL A 18 7.34 15.21 10.17
C VAL A 18 8.08 16.29 10.95
N GLU A 19 9.39 16.46 10.72
CA GLU A 19 10.25 17.47 11.38
C GLU A 19 9.84 18.91 11.04
N SER A 20 9.21 19.14 9.89
CA SER A 20 8.76 20.47 9.48
C SER A 20 7.56 21.01 10.27
N PHE A 21 6.87 20.15 11.02
CA PHE A 21 5.74 20.56 11.86
C PHE A 21 6.15 20.73 13.32
N PRO A 22 5.83 21.88 13.97
CA PRO A 22 5.94 22.01 15.41
C PRO A 22 5.17 20.92 16.15
N ALA A 23 5.71 20.46 17.28
CA ALA A 23 5.20 19.32 18.05
C ALA A 23 3.93 19.62 18.86
N THR A 24 2.87 20.09 18.19
CA THR A 24 1.56 20.38 18.79
C THR A 24 0.53 19.31 18.42
N ALA A 25 -0.55 19.22 19.20
CA ALA A 25 -1.66 18.30 18.90
C ALA A 25 -2.35 18.64 17.57
N GLU A 26 -2.52 19.94 17.29
CA GLU A 26 -3.16 20.44 16.08
C GLU A 26 -2.40 20.07 14.80
N ASN A 27 -1.07 19.98 14.88
CA ASN A 27 -0.24 19.68 13.71
C ASN A 27 -0.12 18.18 13.40
N TYR A 28 -0.55 17.30 14.31
CA TYR A 28 -0.52 15.86 14.09
C TYR A 28 -1.32 15.42 12.85
N PRO A 29 -2.61 15.79 12.70
CA PRO A 29 -3.36 15.44 11.48
C PRO A 29 -2.79 16.11 10.22
N LYS A 30 -2.21 17.31 10.31
CA LYS A 30 -1.59 18.02 9.17
C LYS A 30 -0.36 17.27 8.64
N ALA A 31 0.51 16.80 9.55
CA ALA A 31 1.65 15.99 9.18
C ALA A 31 1.25 14.67 8.51
N ILE A 32 0.22 14.00 9.03
CA ILE A 32 -0.32 12.77 8.41
C ILE A 32 -0.91 13.07 7.04
N ALA A 33 -1.67 14.15 6.88
CA ALA A 33 -2.24 14.54 5.60
C ALA A 33 -1.15 14.79 4.56
N GLN A 34 -0.10 15.53 4.91
CA GLN A 34 1.01 15.80 3.98
C GLN A 34 1.82 14.54 3.64
N LEU A 35 1.97 13.60 4.60
CA LEU A 35 2.58 12.30 4.33
C LEU A 35 1.73 11.49 3.33
N LYS A 36 0.41 11.45 3.51
CA LYS A 36 -0.52 10.75 2.59
C LYS A 36 -0.53 11.40 1.21
N GLU A 37 -0.59 12.72 1.12
CA GLU A 37 -0.55 13.44 -0.16
C GLU A 37 0.74 13.13 -0.93
N ARG A 38 1.89 13.15 -0.23
CA ARG A 38 3.20 13.00 -0.86
C ARG A 38 3.59 11.55 -1.15
N PHE A 39 3.07 10.59 -0.41
CA PHE A 39 3.56 9.20 -0.45
C PHE A 39 2.44 8.14 -0.53
N GLY A 40 1.17 8.51 -0.33
CA GLY A 40 0.05 7.58 -0.29
C GLY A 40 -0.30 6.98 -1.65
N HIS A 41 -0.19 7.76 -2.73
CA HIS A 41 -0.31 7.35 -4.15
C HIS A 41 -1.24 6.14 -4.41
N ASP A 42 -2.48 6.21 -3.94
CA ASP A 42 -3.45 5.12 -4.03
C ASP A 42 -3.65 4.63 -5.48
N ASP A 43 -3.67 5.54 -6.46
CA ASP A 43 -3.78 5.17 -7.88
C ASP A 43 -2.63 4.29 -8.38
N LEU A 44 -1.41 4.52 -7.87
CA LEU A 44 -0.26 3.69 -8.19
C LEU A 44 -0.41 2.29 -7.57
N LEU A 45 -0.90 2.22 -6.32
CA LEU A 45 -1.19 0.95 -5.66
C LEU A 45 -2.25 0.14 -6.43
N VAL A 46 -3.30 0.79 -6.91
CA VAL A 46 -4.32 0.17 -7.77
C VAL A 46 -3.68 -0.43 -9.02
N GLN A 47 -2.84 0.32 -9.72
CA GLN A 47 -2.14 -0.17 -10.91
C GLN A 47 -1.24 -1.38 -10.60
N ILE A 48 -0.55 -1.37 -9.46
CA ILE A 48 0.28 -2.49 -9.01
C ILE A 48 -0.58 -3.72 -8.78
N TYR A 49 -1.65 -3.62 -7.99
CA TYR A 49 -2.49 -4.75 -7.65
C TYR A 49 -3.22 -5.34 -8.87
N VAL A 50 -3.71 -4.50 -9.79
CA VAL A 50 -4.31 -4.97 -11.05
C VAL A 50 -3.27 -5.70 -11.92
N ARG A 51 -2.05 -5.18 -12.02
CA ARG A 51 -0.97 -5.85 -12.77
C ARG A 51 -0.57 -7.18 -12.14
N ASP A 52 -0.51 -7.25 -10.82
CA ASP A 52 -0.20 -8.49 -10.11
C ASP A 52 -1.29 -9.55 -10.33
N LEU A 53 -2.56 -9.16 -10.29
CA LEU A 53 -3.69 -10.04 -10.64
C LEU A 53 -3.60 -10.56 -12.06
N LEU A 54 -3.31 -9.69 -13.04
CA LEU A 54 -3.12 -10.09 -14.44
C LEU A 54 -1.95 -11.08 -14.58
N SER A 55 -0.84 -10.82 -13.91
CA SER A 55 0.34 -11.69 -13.90
C SER A 55 0.01 -13.08 -13.32
N MET A 56 -0.78 -13.12 -12.24
CA MET A 56 -1.24 -14.36 -11.62
C MET A 56 -2.11 -15.19 -12.58
N VAL A 57 -3.05 -14.55 -13.27
CA VAL A 57 -3.90 -15.21 -14.28
C VAL A 57 -3.06 -15.76 -15.43
N MET A 58 -2.10 -14.99 -15.95
CA MET A 58 -1.21 -15.42 -17.02
C MET A 58 -0.34 -16.61 -16.62
N LYS A 59 0.24 -16.59 -15.41
CA LYS A 59 1.04 -17.69 -14.88
C LYS A 59 0.21 -18.97 -14.74
N ASN A 60 -1.01 -18.85 -14.21
CA ASN A 60 -1.91 -19.98 -14.08
C ASN A 60 -2.35 -20.57 -15.44
N ALA A 61 -2.56 -19.72 -16.45
CA ALA A 61 -2.85 -20.17 -17.81
C ALA A 61 -1.66 -20.88 -18.46
N ALA A 62 -0.44 -20.34 -18.27
CA ALA A 62 0.79 -20.88 -18.84
C ALA A 62 1.27 -22.17 -18.16
N SER A 63 0.95 -22.39 -16.88
CA SER A 63 1.40 -23.56 -16.11
C SER A 63 0.71 -24.87 -16.50
N GLY A 64 -0.22 -24.86 -17.48
CA GLY A 64 -0.94 -26.05 -17.94
C GLY A 64 -1.75 -26.75 -16.84
N ARG A 65 -2.15 -26.02 -15.79
CA ARG A 65 -2.81 -26.56 -14.58
C ARG A 65 -1.97 -27.62 -13.84
N THR A 66 -0.65 -27.59 -13.99
CA THR A 66 0.24 -28.34 -13.08
C THR A 66 -0.02 -27.91 -11.63
N LYS A 67 0.20 -28.82 -10.66
CA LYS A 67 -0.09 -28.65 -9.22
C LYS A 67 0.52 -27.34 -8.69
N THR A 68 -0.25 -26.27 -8.83
CA THR A 68 -0.02 -25.00 -8.15
C THR A 68 -0.67 -25.18 -6.79
N ASP A 69 -0.01 -24.70 -5.74
CA ASP A 69 -0.58 -24.75 -4.39
C ASP A 69 -1.87 -23.90 -4.37
N LEU A 70 -3.02 -24.56 -4.54
CA LEU A 70 -4.30 -23.91 -4.73
C LEU A 70 -4.70 -23.06 -3.51
N PRO A 71 -4.50 -23.52 -2.26
CA PRO A 71 -4.60 -22.65 -1.07
C PRO A 71 -3.79 -21.36 -1.18
N ALA A 72 -2.48 -21.45 -1.49
CA ALA A 72 -1.63 -20.28 -1.59
C ALA A 72 -2.07 -19.32 -2.71
N LEU A 73 -2.54 -19.86 -3.85
CA LEU A 73 -3.07 -19.07 -4.95
C LEU A 73 -4.35 -18.32 -4.53
N TYR A 74 -5.24 -18.99 -3.81
CA TYR A 74 -6.47 -18.40 -3.30
C TYR A 74 -6.18 -17.29 -2.29
N ASP A 75 -5.29 -17.54 -1.33
CA ASP A 75 -4.87 -16.55 -0.33
C ASP A 75 -4.25 -15.31 -1.00
N GLU A 76 -3.41 -15.51 -2.01
CA GLU A 76 -2.81 -14.40 -2.75
C GLU A 76 -3.86 -13.61 -3.53
N LEU A 77 -4.79 -14.28 -4.21
CA LEU A 77 -5.90 -13.66 -4.94
C LEU A 77 -6.77 -12.82 -3.99
N GLU A 78 -7.20 -13.39 -2.87
CA GLU A 78 -8.06 -12.72 -1.89
C GLU A 78 -7.34 -11.50 -1.28
N ALA A 79 -6.05 -11.61 -0.97
CA ALA A 79 -5.27 -10.49 -0.46
C ALA A 79 -5.22 -9.31 -1.43
N LYS A 80 -5.05 -9.56 -2.75
CA LYS A 80 -5.04 -8.50 -3.76
C LYS A 80 -6.42 -7.88 -3.97
N ILE A 81 -7.49 -8.68 -3.93
CA ILE A 81 -8.88 -8.18 -4.00
C ILE A 81 -9.18 -7.30 -2.79
N ARG A 82 -8.88 -7.76 -1.58
CA ARG A 82 -9.08 -6.99 -0.34
C ARG A 82 -8.30 -5.67 -0.34
N ALA A 83 -7.10 -5.67 -0.92
CA ALA A 83 -6.33 -4.44 -1.09
C ALA A 83 -7.05 -3.44 -2.02
N LEU A 84 -7.61 -3.90 -3.14
CA LEU A 84 -8.40 -3.07 -4.05
C LEU A 84 -9.71 -2.58 -3.42
N GLU A 85 -10.37 -3.40 -2.60
CA GLU A 85 -11.55 -3.01 -1.81
C GLU A 85 -11.20 -1.88 -0.84
N SER A 86 -10.08 -1.99 -0.13
CA SER A 86 -9.62 -0.95 0.80
C SER A 86 -9.30 0.39 0.12
N LEU A 87 -9.04 0.35 -1.19
CA LEU A 87 -8.81 1.52 -2.05
C LEU A 87 -10.08 1.97 -2.80
N GLY A 88 -11.24 1.38 -2.52
CA GLY A 88 -12.53 1.74 -3.10
C GLY A 88 -12.67 1.40 -4.59
N ARG A 89 -11.93 0.40 -5.10
CA ARG A 89 -11.94 0.03 -6.53
C ARG A 89 -12.87 -1.11 -6.91
N THR A 90 -13.48 -1.76 -5.94
CA THR A 90 -14.42 -2.88 -6.17
C THR A 90 -15.73 -2.55 -5.44
N GLN A 91 -16.63 -1.89 -6.17
CA GLN A 91 -18.07 -1.80 -5.88
C GLN A 91 -18.84 -2.38 -7.06
#